data_AF-A0A8H2RLY8-F1
#
_entry.id   AF-A0A8H2RLY8-F1
#
_cell.length_a   1.000
_cell.length_b   1.000
_cell.length_c   1.000
_cell.angle_alpha   90.00
_cell.angle_beta   90.00
_cell.angle_gamma   90.00
#
_symmetry.space_group_name_H-M   'P 1'
#
loop_
_entity.id
_entity.type
_entity.pdbx_description
1 polymer ?
#
loop_
_entity_poly.entity_id
_entity_poly.type
_entity_poly.pdbx_seq_one_letter_code
_entity_poly.pdbx_strand_id
1 'polypeptide(L)'
;MEMNRTKQFVCGSTQHNNPLERLIHVLEASLELISLPENDFCWSFWADSDEAKAELEGLIKSLKAGVLPARTHFAVLFAPTGPLQELSLSSGWAETFLKIASKYDEIEARLW
;
A
#
# COMPACT_ATOMS: atom_id res chain seq x y z
N MET A 1 13.44 7.28 -13.07
CA MET A 1 12.64 6.19 -12.47
C MET A 1 13.58 5.33 -11.66
N GLU A 2 13.78 5.70 -10.39
CA GLU A 2 14.66 4.97 -9.48
C GLU A 2 13.79 4.12 -8.56
N MET A 3 13.74 2.81 -8.82
CA MET A 3 13.14 1.78 -7.95
C MET A 3 13.98 1.59 -6.68
N ASN A 4 14.31 2.67 -5.97
CA ASN A 4 15.18 2.63 -4.79
C ASN A 4 14.41 2.27 -3.51
N ARG A 5 13.13 2.66 -3.40
CA ARG A 5 12.34 2.42 -2.17
C ARG A 5 11.82 1.00 -2.05
N THR A 6 11.34 0.38 -3.14
CA THR A 6 10.92 -1.02 -3.14
C THR A 6 12.08 -1.96 -2.73
N LYS A 7 13.31 -1.67 -3.18
CA LYS A 7 14.52 -2.41 -2.78
C LYS A 7 14.92 -2.16 -1.33
N GLN A 8 14.81 -0.93 -0.82
CA GLN A 8 15.03 -0.62 0.60
C GLN A 8 14.00 -1.29 1.52
N PHE A 9 12.78 -1.53 1.02
CA PHE A 9 11.74 -2.25 1.75
C PHE A 9 12.02 -3.75 1.86
N VAL A 10 12.68 -4.32 0.85
CA VAL A 10 13.09 -5.74 0.80
C VAL A 10 14.42 -5.96 1.54
N CYS A 11 15.32 -4.98 1.50
CA CYS A 11 16.64 -5.04 2.14
C CYS A 11 16.69 -4.05 3.32
N GLY A 12 16.16 -4.48 4.46
CA GLY A 12 15.82 -3.64 5.60
C GLY A 12 16.84 -2.56 5.96
N SER A 13 16.38 -1.32 6.02
CA SER A 13 17.10 -0.22 6.69
C SER A 13 16.20 0.98 6.94
N THR A 14 15.20 0.84 7.81
CA THR A 14 14.70 2.01 8.57
C THR A 14 14.02 1.56 9.85
N GLN A 15 14.69 1.81 10.97
CA GLN A 15 14.21 1.58 12.34
C GLN A 15 13.16 2.65 12.72
N HIS A 16 12.06 2.77 11.97
CA HIS A 16 10.94 3.60 12.37
C HIS A 16 10.20 2.88 13.50
N ASN A 17 10.48 3.27 14.75
CA ASN A 17 9.79 2.77 15.94
C ASN A 17 8.32 3.23 16.00
N ASN A 18 7.93 4.21 15.18
CA ASN A 18 6.55 4.69 15.15
C ASN A 18 5.70 3.86 14.17
N PRO A 19 4.64 3.18 14.65
CA PRO A 19 3.77 2.40 13.77
C PRO A 19 3.05 3.24 12.70
N LEU A 20 2.83 4.54 12.93
CA LEU A 20 2.22 5.43 11.94
C LEU A 20 3.17 5.74 10.77
N GLU A 21 4.46 5.94 11.03
CA GLU A 21 5.47 6.10 9.98
C GLU A 21 5.61 4.81 9.15
N ARG A 22 5.58 3.65 9.82
CA ARG A 22 5.57 2.35 9.13
C ARG A 22 4.35 2.20 8.23
N LEU A 23 3.17 2.66 8.67
CA LEU A 23 1.95 2.64 7.85
C LEU A 23 2.09 3.53 6.62
N ILE A 24 2.63 4.74 6.77
CA ILE A 24 2.91 5.64 5.65
C ILE A 24 3.82 4.96 4.63
N HIS A 25 4.88 4.28 5.07
CA HIS A 25 5.78 3.58 4.15
C HIS A 25 5.13 2.41 3.41
N VAL A 26 4.24 1.66 4.08
CA VAL A 26 3.45 0.62 3.42
C VAL A 26 2.60 1.23 2.31
N LEU A 27 1.92 2.34 2.58
CA LEU A 27 1.09 3.02 1.58
C LEU A 27 1.92 3.62 0.44
N GLU A 28 3.09 4.20 0.73
CA GLU A 28 4.01 4.71 -0.29
C GLU A 28 4.55 3.58 -1.18
N ALA A 29 4.86 2.41 -0.60
CA ALA A 29 5.27 1.25 -1.39
C ALA A 29 4.14 0.72 -2.28
N SER A 30 2.90 0.67 -1.76
CA SER A 30 1.72 0.35 -2.58
C SER A 30 1.52 1.37 -3.69
N LEU A 31 1.70 2.67 -3.40
CA LEU A 31 1.58 3.76 -4.38
C LEU A 31 2.58 3.60 -5.54
N GLU A 32 3.82 3.20 -5.24
CA GLU A 32 4.82 2.90 -6.27
C GLU A 32 4.40 1.74 -7.17
N LEU A 33 3.81 0.67 -6.59
CA LEU A 33 3.35 -0.48 -7.36
C LEU A 33 2.16 -0.14 -8.24
N ILE A 34 1.15 0.58 -7.74
CA ILE A 34 -0.01 0.97 -8.55
C ILE A 34 0.32 2.00 -9.64
N SER A 35 1.48 2.64 -9.54
CA SER A 35 1.99 3.60 -10.52
C SER A 35 2.75 2.96 -11.67
N LEU A 36 2.94 1.63 -11.68
CA LEU A 36 3.56 0.92 -12.79
C LEU A 36 2.68 1.02 -14.05
N PRO A 37 3.27 1.33 -15.24
CA PRO A 37 2.52 1.47 -16.48
C PRO A 37 1.93 0.14 -16.99
N GLU A 38 2.40 -0.99 -16.46
CA GLU A 38 2.00 -2.35 -16.84
C GLU A 38 0.81 -2.87 -16.01
N ASN A 39 0.29 -2.05 -15.09
CA ASN A 39 -0.83 -2.47 -14.25
C ASN A 39 -2.13 -2.64 -15.05
N ASP A 40 -2.84 -3.72 -14.77
CA ASP A 40 -4.13 -4.03 -15.35
C ASP A 40 -5.26 -3.87 -14.34
N PHE A 41 -6.04 -2.80 -14.51
CA PHE A 41 -7.18 -2.44 -13.66
C PHE A 41 -8.50 -3.10 -14.08
N CYS A 42 -8.51 -3.94 -15.12
CA CYS A 42 -9.72 -4.53 -15.72
C CYS A 42 -10.60 -5.32 -14.73
N TRP A 43 -10.00 -5.82 -13.64
CA TRP A 43 -10.70 -6.55 -12.57
C TRP A 43 -10.52 -5.91 -11.19
N SER A 44 -10.04 -4.67 -11.14
CA SER A 44 -9.86 -3.98 -9.86
C SER A 44 -11.09 -3.19 -9.48
N PHE A 45 -11.23 -2.90 -8.19
CA PHE A 45 -12.25 -1.98 -7.69
C PHE A 45 -12.15 -0.57 -8.30
N TRP A 46 -10.94 -0.15 -8.70
CA TRP A 46 -10.69 1.15 -9.32
C TRP A 46 -10.92 1.10 -10.82
N ALA A 47 -11.45 2.20 -11.37
CA ALA A 47 -11.60 2.38 -12.80
C ALA A 47 -10.25 2.50 -13.51
N ASP A 48 -9.28 3.15 -12.87
CA ASP A 48 -7.95 3.41 -13.42
C ASP A 48 -6.88 3.67 -12.34
N SER A 49 -5.65 3.88 -12.81
CA SER A 49 -4.50 4.17 -11.96
C SER A 49 -4.62 5.51 -11.23
N ASP A 50 -5.28 6.51 -11.80
CA ASP A 50 -5.44 7.83 -11.17
C ASP A 50 -6.40 7.76 -9.99
N GLU A 51 -7.49 6.99 -10.09
CA GLU A 51 -8.41 6.76 -8.96
C GLU A 51 -7.70 6.03 -7.80
N ALA A 52 -6.97 4.95 -8.11
CA ALA A 52 -6.21 4.21 -7.12
C ALA A 52 -5.14 5.08 -6.43
N LYS A 53 -4.44 5.92 -7.19
CA LYS A 53 -3.45 6.87 -6.66
C LYS A 53 -4.10 7.90 -5.76
N ALA A 54 -5.21 8.49 -6.20
CA ALA A 54 -5.90 9.52 -5.44
C ALA A 54 -6.36 9.01 -4.05
N GLU A 55 -6.85 7.77 -3.98
CA GLU A 55 -7.24 7.15 -2.72
C GLU A 55 -6.02 6.96 -1.77
N LEU A 56 -4.95 6.34 -2.25
CA LEU A 56 -3.75 6.09 -1.46
C LEU A 56 -3.07 7.40 -1.02
N GLU A 57 -2.95 8.37 -1.93
CA GLU A 57 -2.41 9.69 -1.63
C GLU A 57 -3.25 10.45 -0.61
N GLY A 58 -4.58 10.32 -0.67
CA GLY A 58 -5.50 10.89 0.32
C GLY A 58 -5.28 10.33 1.73
N LEU A 59 -5.08 9.02 1.84
CA LEU A 59 -4.76 8.35 3.10
C LEU A 59 -3.38 8.78 3.62
N ILE A 60 -2.35 8.79 2.77
CA ILE A 60 -1.00 9.23 3.13
C ILE A 60 -1.03 10.69 3.62
N LYS A 61 -1.75 11.57 2.92
CA LYS A 61 -1.87 12.99 3.29
C LYS A 61 -2.54 13.16 4.66
N SER A 62 -3.57 12.37 4.94
CA SER A 62 -4.26 12.38 6.25
C SER A 62 -3.32 11.96 7.38
N LEU A 63 -2.57 10.87 7.19
CA LEU A 63 -1.58 10.39 8.16
C LEU A 63 -0.46 11.41 8.40
N LYS A 64 0.04 12.05 7.33
CA LYS A 64 1.06 13.12 7.43
C LYS A 64 0.53 14.38 8.12
N ALA A 65 -0.78 14.61 8.09
CA ALA A 65 -1.43 15.67 8.86
C ALA A 65 -1.71 15.30 10.33
N GLY A 66 -1.30 14.10 10.77
CA GLY A 66 -1.53 13.59 12.12
C GLY A 66 -2.94 13.06 12.36
N VAL A 67 -3.74 12.90 11.30
CA VAL A 67 -5.08 12.31 11.37
C VAL A 67 -4.97 10.84 11.03
N LEU A 68 -5.44 9.96 11.92
CA LEU A 68 -5.52 8.52 11.68
C LEU A 68 -6.95 8.16 11.23
N PRO A 69 -7.18 7.86 9.94
CA PRO A 69 -8.48 7.38 9.46
C PRO A 69 -8.90 6.08 10.14
N ALA A 70 -10.19 5.72 9.98
CA ALA A 70 -10.70 4.46 10.50
C ALA A 70 -9.94 3.27 9.91
N ARG A 71 -9.67 2.26 10.75
CA ARG A 71 -8.99 1.01 10.36
C ARG A 71 -9.57 0.41 9.08
N THR A 72 -10.88 0.43 8.93
CA THR A 72 -11.59 -0.15 7.78
C THR A 72 -11.15 0.42 6.44
N HIS A 73 -10.74 1.70 6.39
CA HIS A 73 -10.24 2.32 5.16
C HIS A 73 -8.94 1.68 4.68
N PHE A 74 -8.13 1.15 5.60
CA PHE A 74 -6.89 0.46 5.28
C PHE A 74 -7.13 -1.05 5.11
N ALA A 75 -7.88 -1.66 6.02
CA ALA A 75 -8.11 -3.10 6.02
C ALA A 75 -8.77 -3.59 4.72
N VAL A 76 -9.69 -2.81 4.13
CA VAL A 76 -10.32 -3.16 2.84
C VAL A 76 -9.30 -3.20 1.71
N LEU A 77 -8.33 -2.27 1.69
CA LEU A 77 -7.31 -2.22 0.65
C LEU A 77 -6.43 -3.47 0.63
N PHE A 78 -6.08 -3.97 1.82
CA PHE A 78 -5.17 -5.12 2.00
C PHE A 78 -5.90 -6.46 2.22
N ALA A 79 -7.23 -6.47 2.26
CA ALA A 79 -8.02 -7.66 2.51
C ALA A 79 -7.80 -8.75 1.44
N PRO A 80 -8.06 -10.03 1.78
CA PRO A 80 -8.28 -11.05 0.78
C PRO A 80 -9.36 -10.61 -0.21
N THR A 81 -9.07 -10.76 -1.50
CA THR A 81 -9.86 -10.26 -2.63
C THR A 81 -10.16 -8.76 -2.54
N GLY A 82 -9.30 -7.99 -1.86
CA GLY A 82 -9.36 -6.55 -1.82
C GLY A 82 -8.72 -5.89 -3.06
N PRO A 83 -8.92 -4.58 -3.25
CA PRO A 83 -8.48 -3.85 -4.44
C PRO A 83 -7.01 -4.05 -4.80
N LEU A 84 -6.10 -4.01 -3.81
CA LEU A 84 -4.68 -4.21 -4.06
C LEU A 84 -4.34 -5.67 -4.39
N GLN A 85 -5.05 -6.65 -3.81
CA GLN A 85 -4.79 -8.05 -4.14
C GLN A 85 -5.23 -8.36 -5.57
N GLU A 86 -6.44 -7.94 -5.96
CA GLU A 86 -6.96 -8.15 -7.31
C GLU A 86 -6.05 -7.51 -8.36
N LEU A 87 -5.67 -6.25 -8.14
CA LEU A 87 -4.73 -5.55 -9.02
C LEU A 87 -3.38 -6.27 -9.09
N SER A 88 -2.86 -6.75 -7.95
CA SER A 88 -1.57 -7.45 -7.90
C SER A 88 -1.53 -8.74 -8.70
N LEU A 89 -2.65 -9.46 -8.75
CA LEU A 89 -2.78 -10.72 -9.48
C LEU A 89 -2.78 -10.45 -10.98
N SER A 90 -3.57 -9.47 -11.42
CA SER A 90 -3.66 -9.06 -12.82
C SER A 90 -2.38 -8.42 -13.33
N SER A 91 -1.61 -7.78 -12.45
CA SER A 91 -0.42 -6.99 -12.81
C SER A 91 0.91 -7.69 -12.52
N GLY A 92 0.89 -8.95 -12.09
CA GLY A 92 2.10 -9.78 -11.95
C GLY A 92 2.97 -9.50 -10.73
N TRP A 93 2.48 -8.79 -9.71
CA TRP A 93 3.22 -8.48 -8.48
C TRP A 93 2.58 -9.06 -7.20
N ALA A 94 1.77 -10.11 -7.34
CA ALA A 94 1.09 -10.79 -6.22
C ALA A 94 2.02 -11.21 -5.07
N GLU A 95 3.21 -11.74 -5.35
CA GLU A 95 4.17 -12.09 -4.29
C GLU A 95 4.67 -10.87 -3.53
N THR A 96 4.81 -9.73 -4.21
CA THR A 96 5.18 -8.45 -3.59
C THR A 96 4.04 -7.92 -2.74
N PHE A 97 2.80 -8.04 -3.24
CA PHE A 97 1.60 -7.70 -2.46
C PHE A 97 1.55 -8.46 -1.14
N LEU A 98 1.77 -9.77 -1.13
CA LEU A 98 1.75 -10.58 0.10
C LEU A 98 2.76 -10.07 1.16
N LYS A 99 3.94 -9.61 0.73
CA LYS A 99 4.94 -9.01 1.62
C LYS A 99 4.49 -7.66 2.19
N ILE A 100 3.78 -6.87 1.40
CA ILE A 100 3.25 -5.57 1.83
C ILE A 100 2.06 -5.78 2.77
N ALA A 101 1.12 -6.66 2.43
CA ALA A 101 -0.02 -7.03 3.26
C ALA A 101 0.43 -7.58 4.62
N SER A 102 1.41 -8.49 4.64
CA SER A 102 1.98 -8.99 5.90
C SER A 102 2.57 -7.88 6.77
N LYS A 103 3.21 -6.86 6.18
CA LYS A 103 3.72 -5.70 6.93
C LYS A 103 2.59 -4.82 7.43
N TYR A 104 1.53 -4.65 6.64
CA TYR A 104 0.31 -3.96 7.09
C TYR A 104 -0.28 -4.66 8.31
N ASP A 105 -0.44 -5.99 8.29
CA ASP A 105 -1.01 -6.77 9.40
C ASP A 105 -0.22 -6.57 10.71
N GLU A 106 1.11 -6.56 10.63
CA GLU A 106 1.98 -6.28 11.80
C GLU A 106 1.80 -4.88 12.38
N ILE A 107 1.52 -3.90 11.53
CA ILE A 107 1.34 -2.50 11.92
C ILE A 107 -0.07 -2.29 12.47
N GLU A 108 -1.06 -2.90 11.82
CA GLU A 108 -2.46 -2.86 12.21
C GLU A 108 -2.62 -3.31 13.65
N ALA A 109 -2.07 -4.48 14.02
CA ALA A 109 -2.11 -5.04 15.37
C ALA A 109 -1.43 -4.17 16.47
N ARG A 110 -0.73 -3.09 16.09
CA ARG A 110 -0.09 -2.14 17.02
C ARG A 110 -0.79 -0.78 17.07
N LEU A 111 -1.50 -0.41 16.02
CA LEU A 111 -2.23 0.87 15.93
C LEU A 111 -3.68 0.74 16.44
N TRP A 112 -4.28 -0.42 16.20
CA TRP A 112 -5.67 -0.74 16.54
C TRP A 112 -5.76 -2.09 17.25
#